data_AF-A0A4R8PKM8-F1
#
_entry.id   AF-A0A4R8PKM8-F1
#
_cell.length_a   1.000
_cell.length_b   1.000
_cell.length_c   1.000
_cell.angle_alpha   90.00
_cell.angle_beta   90.00
_cell.angle_gamma   90.00
#
_symmetry.space_group_name_H-M   'P 1'
#
loop_
_entity.id
_entity.type
_entity.pdbx_description
1 polymer ?
#
loop_
_entity_poly.entity_id
_entity_poly.type
_entity_poly.pdbx_seq_one_letter_code
_entity_poly.pdbx_strand_id
1 'polypeptide(L)'
;MVFFATFLPLSLLASAALASPILHTRNNNNDDDNNNNNNNNNATAIILAVAPKSASCDGVTSFPEECATAQHVAQYLPQALAKYNIYTPGEIAGVISLMALETGEFRYNRNHFPGRPGQGTRNMQMPDFNLKYALSVPELRPRAEQLAAGAADASSFSNETKDAILDLVVPDQYTWGSAPWFLATECDQDVRDGLAEGTQRGYTLYMECIGTAATEERIEYWTKAKTAFGLP
;
A
#
# COMPACT_ATOMS: atom_id res chain seq x y z
N MET A 1 -23.61 0.22 -75.30
CA MET A 1 -24.58 0.26 -74.18
C MET A 1 -23.92 -0.45 -73.01
N VAL A 2 -23.55 0.33 -71.98
CA VAL A 2 -23.01 0.00 -70.65
C VAL A 2 -21.88 -1.04 -70.55
N PHE A 3 -20.64 -0.55 -70.36
CA PHE A 3 -19.48 -1.33 -69.91
C PHE A 3 -19.00 -0.80 -68.55
N PHE A 4 -18.85 -1.74 -67.61
CA PHE A 4 -18.00 -1.82 -66.40
C PHE A 4 -17.50 -0.55 -65.69
N ALA A 5 -17.75 -0.50 -64.37
CA ALA A 5 -16.76 -0.02 -63.41
C ALA A 5 -16.89 -0.78 -62.08
N THR A 6 -15.88 -1.62 -61.83
CA THR A 6 -15.56 -2.37 -60.63
C THR A 6 -15.27 -1.46 -59.43
N PHE A 7 -15.88 -1.74 -58.27
CA PHE A 7 -15.47 -1.18 -56.98
C PHE A 7 -14.62 -2.19 -56.21
N LEU A 8 -13.39 -1.79 -55.88
CA LEU A 8 -12.46 -2.49 -54.98
C LEU A 8 -12.94 -2.35 -53.52
N PRO A 9 -12.91 -3.41 -52.69
CA PRO A 9 -12.96 -3.28 -51.25
C PRO A 9 -11.56 -2.96 -50.68
N LEU A 10 -11.48 -1.85 -49.93
CA LEU A 10 -10.29 -1.44 -49.19
C LEU A 10 -10.20 -2.26 -47.89
N SER A 11 -9.28 -3.21 -47.84
CA SER A 11 -8.95 -4.00 -46.65
C SER A 11 -8.04 -3.19 -45.70
N LEU A 12 -8.56 -2.81 -44.53
CA LEU A 12 -7.73 -2.31 -43.43
C LEU A 12 -7.02 -3.49 -42.74
N LEU A 13 -5.71 -3.59 -42.94
CA LEU A 13 -4.81 -4.41 -42.13
C LEU A 13 -4.40 -3.61 -40.89
N ALA A 14 -4.87 -4.03 -39.71
CA ALA A 14 -4.36 -3.54 -38.43
C ALA A 14 -3.03 -4.24 -38.12
N SER A 15 -1.93 -3.48 -38.14
CA SER A 15 -0.62 -3.96 -37.70
C SER A 15 -0.56 -3.97 -36.16
N ALA A 16 -0.51 -5.16 -35.57
CA ALA A 16 -0.16 -5.32 -34.16
C ALA A 16 1.37 -5.21 -34.00
N ALA A 17 1.84 -4.07 -33.51
CA ALA A 17 3.23 -3.94 -33.04
C ALA A 17 3.30 -4.42 -31.58
N LEU A 18 3.86 -5.60 -31.37
CA LEU A 18 4.30 -6.05 -30.05
C LEU A 18 5.63 -5.33 -29.73
N ALA A 19 5.55 -4.24 -28.96
CA ALA A 19 6.71 -3.68 -28.30
C ALA A 19 6.86 -4.36 -26.93
N SER A 20 7.84 -5.25 -26.80
CA SER A 20 8.28 -5.75 -25.49
C SER A 20 8.89 -4.60 -24.69
N PRO A 21 8.54 -4.41 -23.40
CA PRO A 21 9.30 -3.50 -22.56
C PRO A 21 10.68 -4.10 -22.31
N ILE A 22 11.71 -3.42 -22.81
CA ILE A 22 13.10 -3.65 -22.39
C ILE A 22 13.21 -3.15 -20.95
N LEU A 23 13.14 -4.07 -19.99
CA LEU A 23 13.59 -3.82 -18.62
C LEU A 23 15.09 -3.51 -18.66
N HIS A 24 15.43 -2.23 -18.68
CA HIS A 24 16.77 -1.77 -18.31
C HIS A 24 16.92 -1.94 -16.81
N THR A 25 17.51 -3.06 -16.39
CA THR A 25 18.11 -3.18 -15.06
C THR A 25 19.27 -2.20 -14.99
N ARG A 26 19.02 -0.98 -14.48
CA ARG A 26 20.08 -0.04 -14.13
C ARG A 26 20.78 -0.59 -12.89
N ASN A 27 21.90 -1.25 -13.15
CA ASN A 27 22.83 -1.75 -12.15
C ASN A 27 23.56 -0.54 -11.54
N ASN A 28 23.05 0.02 -10.44
CA ASN A 28 23.75 1.05 -9.68
C ASN A 28 24.69 0.38 -8.66
N ASN A 29 25.79 -0.16 -9.15
CA ASN A 29 27.00 -0.30 -8.34
C ASN A 29 27.79 1.00 -8.53
N ASN A 30 27.69 1.91 -7.56
CA ASN A 30 28.65 2.96 -7.22
C ASN A 30 28.09 3.71 -5.99
N ASP A 31 28.25 3.08 -4.82
CA ASP A 31 28.22 3.81 -3.55
C ASP A 31 29.57 4.53 -3.42
N ASP A 32 29.61 5.74 -3.93
CA ASP A 32 30.56 6.78 -3.57
C ASP A 32 29.94 8.11 -4.02
N ASP A 33 29.11 8.71 -3.17
CA ASP A 33 28.74 10.12 -3.35
C ASP A 33 28.76 10.84 -2.00
N ASN A 34 29.91 11.44 -1.76
CA ASN A 34 30.21 12.35 -0.67
C ASN A 34 30.04 13.78 -1.22
N ASN A 35 28.80 14.28 -1.35
CA ASN A 35 28.57 15.72 -1.51
C ASN A 35 27.14 16.17 -1.14
N ASN A 36 27.09 17.34 -0.51
CA ASN A 36 25.97 17.97 0.19
C ASN A 36 24.75 18.30 -0.69
N ASN A 37 23.58 18.26 -0.05
CA ASN A 37 22.29 18.81 -0.48
C ASN A 37 21.64 18.16 -1.71
N ASN A 38 21.19 16.92 -1.58
CA ASN A 38 20.13 16.38 -2.43
C ASN A 38 18.95 15.93 -1.57
N ASN A 39 17.85 16.70 -1.63
CA ASN A 39 16.51 16.33 -1.20
C ASN A 39 15.94 15.19 -2.07
N ASN A 40 16.70 14.11 -2.23
CA ASN A 40 16.22 12.89 -2.84
C ASN A 40 15.47 12.15 -1.74
N ASN A 41 14.16 12.03 -1.89
CA ASN A 41 13.27 11.22 -1.07
C ASN A 41 13.71 9.75 -1.10
N ASN A 42 14.78 9.44 -0.36
CA ASN A 42 15.30 8.09 -0.21
C ASN A 42 14.31 7.31 0.63
N ALA A 43 13.44 6.54 -0.04
CA ALA A 43 12.37 5.79 0.59
C ALA A 43 12.92 4.89 1.71
N THR A 44 14.05 4.20 1.49
CA THR A 44 14.68 3.35 2.52
C THR A 44 15.06 4.16 3.75
N ALA A 45 15.69 5.33 3.57
CA ALA A 45 16.09 6.19 4.70
C ALA A 45 14.89 6.73 5.48
N ILE A 46 13.84 7.16 4.77
CA ILE A 46 12.59 7.63 5.37
C ILE A 46 11.94 6.50 6.17
N ILE A 47 11.77 5.32 5.56
CA ILE A 47 11.16 4.16 6.21
C ILE A 47 11.96 3.76 7.45
N LEU A 48 13.29 3.74 7.36
CA LEU A 48 14.16 3.42 8.49
C LEU A 48 14.07 4.44 9.62
N ALA A 49 13.91 5.73 9.31
CA ALA A 49 13.72 6.77 10.33
C ALA A 49 12.39 6.62 11.09
N VAL A 50 11.33 6.15 10.40
CA VAL A 50 10.01 5.94 11.03
C VAL A 50 9.92 4.60 11.75
N ALA A 51 10.52 3.55 11.18
CA ALA A 51 10.47 2.17 11.66
C ALA A 51 11.90 1.59 11.85
N PRO A 52 12.70 2.06 12.84
CA PRO A 52 14.08 1.64 13.02
C PRO A 52 14.30 0.11 13.14
N LYS A 53 13.34 -0.63 13.69
CA LYS A 53 13.40 -2.10 13.81
C LYS A 53 13.35 -2.83 12.47
N SER A 54 12.99 -2.14 11.38
CA SER A 54 13.05 -2.66 10.01
C SER A 54 14.46 -2.58 9.41
N ALA A 55 15.48 -2.14 10.17
CA ALA A 55 16.87 -2.22 9.75
C ALA A 55 17.29 -3.65 9.37
N SER A 56 16.77 -4.65 10.10
CA SER A 56 16.99 -6.07 9.83
C SER A 56 15.84 -6.90 10.39
N CYS A 57 15.61 -8.07 9.78
CA CYS A 57 14.74 -9.12 10.31
C CYS A 57 15.51 -10.16 11.15
N ASP A 58 16.82 -9.96 11.37
CA ASP A 58 17.62 -10.83 12.22
C ASP A 58 17.06 -10.92 13.64
N GLY A 59 16.97 -12.13 14.16
CA GLY A 59 16.44 -12.39 15.50
C GLY A 59 14.91 -12.32 15.62
N VAL A 60 14.18 -12.06 14.52
CA VAL A 60 12.73 -12.26 14.50
C VAL A 60 12.46 -13.77 14.39
N THR A 61 11.97 -14.36 15.49
CA THR A 61 11.68 -15.80 15.57
C THR A 61 10.19 -16.11 15.46
N SER A 62 9.33 -15.15 15.78
CA SER A 62 7.88 -15.26 15.64
C SER A 62 7.44 -14.70 14.30
N PHE A 63 6.80 -15.52 13.47
CA PHE A 63 6.31 -15.15 12.14
C PHE A 63 7.39 -14.50 11.24
N PRO A 64 8.59 -15.11 11.12
CA PRO A 64 9.71 -14.52 10.38
C PRO A 64 9.38 -14.20 8.91
N GLU A 65 8.44 -14.93 8.32
CA GLU A 65 7.96 -14.73 6.95
C GLU A 65 7.17 -13.42 6.75
N GLU A 66 6.67 -12.79 7.82
CA GLU A 66 5.94 -11.53 7.74
C GLU A 66 6.87 -10.30 7.83
N CYS A 67 8.09 -10.51 8.33
CA CYS A 67 9.05 -9.45 8.57
C CYS A 67 9.60 -8.90 7.25
N ALA A 68 9.62 -7.57 7.15
CA ALA A 68 10.20 -6.85 6.01
C ALA A 68 11.22 -5.81 6.50
N THR A 69 12.36 -5.76 5.81
CA THR A 69 13.36 -4.70 6.04
C THR A 69 12.93 -3.40 5.37
N ALA A 70 13.47 -2.26 5.81
CA ALA A 70 13.23 -0.96 5.18
C ALA A 70 13.51 -0.99 3.66
N GLN A 71 14.55 -1.72 3.23
CA GLN A 71 14.89 -1.89 1.83
C GLN A 71 13.81 -2.66 1.06
N HIS A 72 13.27 -3.73 1.66
CA HIS A 72 12.16 -4.49 1.07
C HIS A 72 10.90 -3.62 0.96
N VAL A 73 10.52 -2.92 2.03
CA VAL A 73 9.38 -1.99 2.01
C VAL A 73 9.55 -0.93 0.91
N ALA A 74 10.75 -0.37 0.76
CA ALA A 74 11.06 0.65 -0.24
C ALA A 74 10.93 0.16 -1.69
N GLN A 75 11.01 -1.15 -1.96
CA GLN A 75 10.79 -1.70 -3.30
C GLN A 75 9.33 -1.62 -3.73
N TYR A 76 8.39 -1.73 -2.79
CA TYR A 76 6.96 -1.87 -3.08
C TYR A 76 6.12 -0.66 -2.71
N LEU A 77 6.36 -0.06 -1.55
CA LEU A 77 5.48 0.97 -1.00
C LEU A 77 5.35 2.21 -1.89
N PRO A 78 6.41 2.75 -2.53
CA PRO A 78 6.26 3.89 -3.44
C PRO A 78 5.29 3.61 -4.60
N GLN A 79 5.33 2.38 -5.15
CA GLN A 79 4.43 1.99 -6.24
C GLN A 79 2.98 1.86 -5.75
N ALA A 80 2.80 1.33 -4.53
CA ALA A 80 1.49 1.26 -3.90
C ALA A 80 0.90 2.64 -3.61
N LEU A 81 1.70 3.58 -3.08
CA LEU A 81 1.26 4.97 -2.85
C LEU A 81 0.84 5.65 -4.17
N ALA A 82 1.65 5.51 -5.22
CA ALA A 82 1.32 6.05 -6.54
C ALA A 82 0.03 5.45 -7.12
N LYS A 83 -0.19 4.14 -6.96
CA LYS A 83 -1.43 3.47 -7.42
C LYS A 83 -2.70 4.11 -6.87
N TYR A 84 -2.65 4.66 -5.66
CA TYR A 84 -3.79 5.29 -4.99
C TYR A 84 -3.70 6.83 -4.94
N ASN A 85 -2.84 7.42 -5.78
CA ASN A 85 -2.66 8.86 -5.90
C ASN A 85 -2.27 9.57 -4.59
N ILE A 86 -1.41 8.92 -3.80
CA ILE A 86 -0.83 9.51 -2.59
C ILE A 86 0.58 10.00 -2.92
N TYR A 87 0.74 11.31 -3.00
CA TYR A 87 1.97 11.94 -3.47
C TYR A 87 2.54 12.98 -2.52
N THR A 88 1.71 13.58 -1.67
CA THR A 88 2.17 14.65 -0.80
C THR A 88 2.99 14.06 0.36
N PRO A 89 4.08 14.70 0.79
CA PRO A 89 4.87 14.21 1.91
C PRO A 89 4.04 13.98 3.18
N GLY A 90 3.04 14.82 3.44
CA GLY A 90 2.17 14.71 4.59
C GLY A 90 1.22 13.50 4.53
N GLU A 91 0.59 13.22 3.39
CA GLU A 91 -0.17 11.98 3.23
C GLU A 91 0.72 10.74 3.37
N ILE A 92 1.90 10.73 2.72
CA ILE A 92 2.84 9.61 2.80
C ILE A 92 3.31 9.39 4.24
N ALA A 93 3.64 10.46 4.96
CA ALA A 93 4.02 10.39 6.35
C ALA A 93 2.91 9.77 7.22
N GLY A 94 1.64 10.05 6.92
CA GLY A 94 0.50 9.59 7.71
C GLY A 94 0.26 8.11 7.48
N VAL A 95 0.38 7.67 6.22
CA VAL A 95 0.31 6.26 5.85
C VAL A 95 1.47 5.48 6.47
N ILE A 96 2.72 5.93 6.32
CA ILE A 96 3.88 5.21 6.85
C ILE A 96 3.87 5.17 8.39
N SER A 97 3.45 6.25 9.06
CA SER A 97 3.37 6.26 10.53
C SER A 97 2.35 5.25 11.04
N LEU A 98 1.18 5.17 10.41
CA LEU A 98 0.19 4.14 10.72
C LEU A 98 0.77 2.75 10.47
N MET A 99 1.36 2.52 9.29
CA MET A 99 1.87 1.21 8.95
C MET A 99 2.95 0.74 9.91
N ALA A 100 3.91 1.62 10.22
CA ALA A 100 5.00 1.33 11.14
C ALA A 100 4.48 0.92 12.52
N LEU A 101 3.50 1.64 13.08
CA LEU A 101 2.95 1.29 14.38
C LEU A 101 2.18 -0.03 14.34
N GLU A 102 1.19 -0.15 13.45
CA GLU A 102 0.27 -1.30 13.40
C GLU A 102 0.96 -2.63 13.15
N THR A 103 2.09 -2.60 12.44
CA THR A 103 2.83 -3.79 12.04
C THR A 103 4.01 -4.12 12.95
N GLY A 104 4.18 -3.38 14.05
CA GLY A 104 5.36 -3.51 14.90
C GLY A 104 6.66 -3.24 14.12
N GLU A 105 6.65 -2.17 13.33
CA GLU A 105 7.73 -1.70 12.46
C GLU A 105 8.05 -2.70 11.33
N PHE A 106 7.00 -3.12 10.62
CA PHE A 106 6.99 -4.04 9.48
C PHE A 106 7.35 -5.49 9.81
N ARG A 107 7.24 -5.89 11.08
CA ARG A 107 7.48 -7.27 11.52
C ARG A 107 6.28 -8.19 11.31
N TYR A 108 5.09 -7.62 11.20
CA TYR A 108 3.84 -8.37 11.04
C TYR A 108 2.99 -7.82 9.90
N ASN A 109 2.19 -8.68 9.30
CA ASN A 109 1.11 -8.32 8.39
C ASN A 109 -0.22 -9.02 8.77
N ARG A 110 -0.26 -9.74 9.88
CA ARG A 110 -1.47 -10.29 10.50
C ARG A 110 -1.56 -9.92 11.97
N ASN A 111 -2.78 -9.79 12.48
CA ASN A 111 -2.96 -9.62 13.92
C ASN A 111 -2.73 -10.94 14.65
N HIS A 112 -1.62 -11.03 15.39
CA HIS A 112 -1.26 -12.18 16.23
C HIS A 112 -1.57 -12.00 17.72
N PHE A 113 -1.65 -10.76 18.23
CA PHE A 113 -1.76 -10.49 19.66
C PHE A 113 -2.75 -9.35 19.95
N PRO A 114 -3.93 -9.63 20.56
CA PRO A 114 -4.43 -10.93 21.04
C PRO A 114 -4.87 -11.89 19.92
N GLY A 115 -4.78 -11.47 18.66
CA GLY A 115 -5.23 -12.23 17.51
C GLY A 115 -6.69 -11.92 17.16
N ARG A 116 -6.95 -11.65 15.88
CA ARG A 116 -8.31 -11.48 15.35
C ARG A 116 -8.38 -12.06 13.93
N PRO A 117 -9.21 -13.08 13.68
CA PRO A 117 -9.35 -13.70 12.37
C PRO A 117 -9.65 -12.68 11.27
N GLY A 118 -8.91 -12.78 10.17
CA GLY A 118 -8.94 -11.90 9.01
C GLY A 118 -8.55 -10.44 9.27
N GLN A 119 -8.01 -10.08 10.43
CA GLN A 119 -7.44 -8.76 10.65
C GLN A 119 -5.97 -8.75 10.24
N GLY A 120 -5.59 -7.79 9.41
CA GLY A 120 -4.23 -7.73 8.89
C GLY A 120 -4.03 -6.76 7.74
N THR A 121 -2.94 -7.00 7.01
CA THR A 121 -2.21 -6.11 6.09
C THR A 121 -1.73 -4.83 6.76
N ARG A 122 -0.98 -3.98 6.06
CA ARG A 122 -0.04 -3.03 6.67
C ARG A 122 -0.68 -1.88 7.45
N ASN A 123 -2.00 -1.83 7.62
CA ASN A 123 -2.75 -0.95 8.54
C ASN A 123 -3.61 -1.72 9.57
N MET A 124 -3.40 -3.03 9.72
CA MET A 124 -4.19 -3.94 10.57
C MET A 124 -5.71 -3.77 10.37
N GLN A 125 -6.15 -3.62 9.12
CA GLN A 125 -7.55 -3.40 8.80
C GLN A 125 -8.41 -4.63 9.11
N MET A 126 -9.69 -4.36 9.43
CA MET A 126 -10.68 -5.36 9.78
C MET A 126 -11.07 -6.24 8.57
N PRO A 127 -11.62 -7.46 8.79
CA PRO A 127 -11.99 -8.37 7.71
C PRO A 127 -12.88 -7.77 6.62
N ASP A 128 -13.82 -6.89 7.00
CA ASP A 128 -14.68 -6.19 6.03
C ASP A 128 -13.87 -5.35 5.03
N PHE A 129 -12.83 -4.69 5.50
CA PHE A 129 -11.94 -3.88 4.66
C PHE A 129 -10.98 -4.76 3.86
N ASN A 130 -10.52 -5.89 4.39
CA ASN A 130 -9.77 -6.87 3.59
C ASN A 130 -10.63 -7.43 2.44
N LEU A 131 -11.93 -7.69 2.66
CA LEU A 131 -12.85 -8.09 1.61
C LEU A 131 -13.01 -6.98 0.56
N LYS A 132 -13.35 -5.75 0.98
CA LYS A 132 -13.47 -4.60 0.07
C LYS A 132 -12.20 -4.38 -0.74
N TYR A 133 -11.04 -4.48 -0.09
CA TYR A 133 -9.75 -4.32 -0.76
C TYR A 133 -9.53 -5.40 -1.81
N ALA A 134 -9.73 -6.68 -1.45
CA ALA A 134 -9.61 -7.80 -2.39
C ALA A 134 -10.58 -7.67 -3.58
N LEU A 135 -11.81 -7.23 -3.36
CA LEU A 135 -12.79 -6.96 -4.42
C LEU A 135 -12.38 -5.78 -5.32
N SER A 136 -11.65 -4.80 -4.80
CA SER A 136 -11.15 -3.66 -5.58
C SER A 136 -10.04 -4.05 -6.56
N VAL A 137 -9.28 -5.12 -6.28
CA VAL A 137 -8.15 -5.59 -7.09
C VAL A 137 -8.66 -6.55 -8.17
N PRO A 138 -8.57 -6.21 -9.47
CA PRO A 138 -9.15 -7.01 -10.55
C PRO A 138 -8.69 -8.47 -10.56
N GLU A 139 -7.42 -8.74 -10.27
CA GLU A 139 -6.83 -10.08 -10.26
C GLU A 139 -7.32 -10.93 -9.09
N LEU A 140 -7.74 -10.31 -7.98
CA LEU A 140 -8.21 -10.99 -6.77
C LEU A 140 -9.74 -11.14 -6.73
N ARG A 141 -10.46 -10.23 -7.39
CA ARG A 141 -11.92 -10.13 -7.35
C ARG A 141 -12.64 -11.47 -7.55
N PRO A 142 -12.34 -12.31 -8.58
CA PRO A 142 -13.06 -13.57 -8.77
C PRO A 142 -12.97 -14.51 -7.57
N ARG A 143 -11.80 -14.57 -6.92
CA ARG A 143 -11.60 -15.40 -5.73
C ARG A 143 -12.26 -14.79 -4.49
N ALA A 144 -12.20 -13.47 -4.35
CA ALA A 144 -12.87 -12.76 -3.27
C ALA A 144 -14.40 -12.91 -3.34
N GLU A 145 -15.00 -12.77 -4.52
CA GLU A 145 -16.44 -12.99 -4.76
C GLU A 145 -16.85 -14.44 -4.44
N GLN A 146 -16.03 -15.41 -4.83
CA GLN A 146 -16.25 -16.82 -4.50
C GLN A 146 -16.25 -17.07 -2.99
N LEU A 147 -15.29 -16.48 -2.26
CA LEU A 147 -15.21 -16.61 -0.80
C LEU A 147 -16.36 -15.88 -0.10
N ALA A 148 -16.77 -14.73 -0.63
CA ALA A 148 -17.87 -13.95 -0.07
C ALA A 148 -19.24 -14.62 -0.25
N ALA A 149 -19.38 -15.50 -1.25
CA ALA A 149 -20.61 -16.23 -1.53
C ALA A 149 -21.88 -15.34 -1.59
N GLY A 150 -21.73 -14.11 -2.11
CA GLY A 150 -22.81 -13.13 -2.25
C GLY A 150 -23.08 -12.26 -1.02
N ALA A 151 -22.34 -12.43 0.08
CA ALA A 151 -22.42 -11.51 1.22
C ALA A 151 -21.78 -10.15 0.91
N ALA A 152 -22.35 -9.09 1.49
CA ALA A 152 -21.87 -7.72 1.32
C ALA A 152 -20.73 -7.34 2.28
N ASP A 153 -20.60 -8.07 3.40
CA ASP A 153 -19.61 -7.84 4.45
C ASP A 153 -19.17 -9.17 5.09
N ALA A 154 -18.13 -9.12 5.91
CA ALA A 154 -17.54 -10.28 6.56
C ALA A 154 -18.13 -10.56 7.95
N SER A 155 -19.19 -9.87 8.39
CA SER A 155 -19.79 -10.07 9.71
C SER A 155 -20.28 -11.51 9.92
N SER A 156 -20.84 -12.11 8.86
CA SER A 156 -21.37 -13.47 8.84
C SER A 156 -20.34 -14.56 8.52
N PHE A 157 -19.11 -14.17 8.17
CA PHE A 157 -18.08 -15.13 7.77
C PHE A 157 -17.53 -15.91 8.97
N SER A 158 -17.26 -17.19 8.73
CA SER A 158 -16.44 -17.99 9.64
C SER A 158 -15.03 -17.40 9.73
N ASN A 159 -14.30 -17.79 10.78
CA ASN A 159 -12.92 -17.34 10.96
C ASN A 159 -12.05 -17.77 9.78
N GLU A 160 -12.26 -18.98 9.27
CA GLU A 160 -11.53 -19.54 8.13
C GLU A 160 -11.78 -18.75 6.85
N THR A 161 -13.02 -18.30 6.61
CA THR A 161 -13.32 -17.44 5.45
C THR A 161 -12.68 -16.06 5.59
N LYS A 162 -12.68 -15.49 6.79
CA LYS A 162 -11.99 -14.21 7.08
C LYS A 162 -10.49 -14.30 6.83
N ASP A 163 -9.87 -15.38 7.29
CA ASP A 163 -8.44 -15.65 7.06
C ASP A 163 -8.15 -15.92 5.58
N ALA A 164 -8.99 -16.70 4.90
CA ALA A 164 -8.83 -16.96 3.47
C ALA A 164 -8.95 -15.69 2.60
N ILE A 165 -9.74 -14.70 3.02
CA ILE A 165 -9.79 -13.38 2.37
C ILE A 165 -8.50 -12.60 2.64
N LEU A 166 -8.03 -12.57 3.89
CA LEU A 166 -6.76 -11.95 4.24
C LEU A 166 -5.60 -12.57 3.45
N ASP A 167 -5.59 -13.89 3.26
CA ASP A 167 -4.58 -14.62 2.48
C ASP A 167 -4.46 -14.12 1.03
N LEU A 168 -5.54 -13.58 0.44
CA LEU A 168 -5.49 -13.02 -0.91
C LEU A 168 -4.64 -11.74 -0.98
N VAL A 169 -4.60 -10.97 0.10
CA VAL A 169 -4.05 -9.61 0.11
C VAL A 169 -2.74 -9.46 0.91
N VAL A 170 -2.30 -10.49 1.64
CA VAL A 170 -0.96 -10.49 2.30
C VAL A 170 0.25 -10.61 1.37
N PRO A 171 0.19 -11.16 0.13
CA PRO A 171 1.36 -11.19 -0.75
C PRO A 171 1.88 -9.79 -1.06
N ASP A 172 3.21 -9.65 -1.28
CA ASP A 172 3.86 -8.35 -1.51
C ASP A 172 3.17 -7.50 -2.57
N GLN A 173 2.76 -8.11 -3.68
CA GLN A 173 2.05 -7.43 -4.77
C GLN A 173 0.75 -6.70 -4.33
N TYR A 174 0.19 -7.00 -3.16
CA TYR A 174 -1.05 -6.42 -2.65
C TYR A 174 -0.93 -5.78 -1.25
N THR A 175 -0.15 -6.36 -0.34
CA THR A 175 -0.16 -5.97 1.09
C THR A 175 0.26 -4.52 1.34
N TRP A 176 1.21 -4.01 0.55
CA TRP A 176 1.70 -2.62 0.66
C TRP A 176 0.66 -1.60 0.23
N GLY A 177 -0.36 -2.04 -0.52
CA GLY A 177 -1.46 -1.19 -0.95
C GLY A 177 -2.60 -1.07 0.05
N SER A 178 -2.63 -1.84 1.14
CA SER A 178 -3.80 -1.83 2.04
C SER A 178 -4.04 -0.48 2.71
N ALA A 179 -2.98 0.13 3.27
CA ALA A 179 -3.07 1.43 3.93
C ALA A 179 -3.29 2.59 2.95
N PRO A 180 -2.56 2.67 1.81
CA PRO A 180 -2.86 3.61 0.74
C PRO A 180 -4.29 3.52 0.19
N TRP A 181 -4.76 2.30 -0.06
CA TRP A 181 -6.12 2.05 -0.55
C TRP A 181 -7.14 2.56 0.46
N PHE A 182 -6.98 2.22 1.74
CA PHE A 182 -7.91 2.63 2.79
C PHE A 182 -8.02 4.16 2.86
N LEU A 183 -6.90 4.88 2.89
CA LEU A 183 -6.91 6.35 2.89
C LEU A 183 -7.63 6.91 1.65
N ALA A 184 -7.43 6.30 0.49
CA ALA A 184 -7.96 6.79 -0.77
C ALA A 184 -9.45 6.45 -1.00
N THR A 185 -9.98 5.41 -0.36
CA THR A 185 -11.34 4.91 -0.64
C THR A 185 -12.29 4.96 0.55
N GLU A 186 -11.78 4.88 1.78
CA GLU A 186 -12.61 4.81 2.99
C GLU A 186 -12.59 6.12 3.80
N CYS A 187 -11.66 7.03 3.52
CA CYS A 187 -11.59 8.34 4.17
C CYS A 187 -12.13 9.47 3.29
N ASP A 188 -12.75 10.46 3.94
CA ASP A 188 -13.22 11.68 3.29
C ASP A 188 -12.05 12.54 2.78
N GLN A 189 -12.32 13.36 1.76
CA GLN A 189 -11.31 14.23 1.14
C GLN A 189 -10.66 15.20 2.15
N ASP A 190 -11.40 15.71 3.12
CA ASP A 190 -10.89 16.60 4.18
C ASP A 190 -9.76 15.95 5.00
N VAL A 191 -9.78 14.62 5.15
CA VAL A 191 -8.69 13.87 5.79
C VAL A 191 -7.41 14.00 4.97
N ARG A 192 -7.53 13.78 3.66
CA ARG A 192 -6.39 13.83 2.73
C ARG A 192 -5.83 15.24 2.61
N ASP A 193 -6.70 16.25 2.53
CA ASP A 193 -6.29 17.65 2.47
C ASP A 193 -5.55 18.06 3.74
N GLY A 194 -6.08 17.69 4.92
CA GLY A 194 -5.42 17.96 6.20
C GLY A 194 -4.08 17.23 6.38
N LEU A 195 -3.98 15.99 5.87
CA LEU A 195 -2.72 15.24 5.85
C LEU A 195 -1.72 15.86 4.88
N ALA A 196 -2.14 16.29 3.69
CA ALA A 196 -1.27 16.92 2.70
C ALA A 196 -0.57 18.17 3.23
N GLU A 197 -1.26 18.93 4.08
CA GLU A 197 -0.70 20.09 4.81
C GLU A 197 0.20 19.71 5.99
N GLY A 198 0.26 18.42 6.38
CA GLY A 198 1.05 17.93 7.51
C GLY A 198 0.48 18.32 8.88
N THR A 199 -0.80 18.65 8.96
CA THR A 199 -1.42 19.17 10.20
C THR A 199 -1.73 18.07 11.20
N GLN A 200 -1.67 18.39 12.50
CA GLN A 200 -2.15 17.48 13.55
C GLN A 200 -3.65 17.21 13.42
N ARG A 201 -4.45 18.20 13.01
CA ARG A 201 -5.88 18.02 12.75
C ARG A 201 -6.12 16.97 11.67
N GLY A 202 -5.40 17.05 10.54
CA GLY A 202 -5.48 16.05 9.48
C GLY A 202 -5.15 14.65 9.97
N TYR A 203 -4.08 14.52 10.78
CA TYR A 203 -3.73 13.23 11.37
C TYR A 203 -4.79 12.70 12.36
N THR A 204 -5.39 13.57 13.18
CA THR A 204 -6.49 13.18 14.06
C THR A 204 -7.69 12.67 13.26
N LEU A 205 -8.11 13.39 12.22
CA LEU A 205 -9.19 12.96 11.34
C LEU A 205 -8.85 11.64 10.63
N TYR A 206 -7.59 11.42 10.27
CA TYR A 206 -7.17 10.16 9.69
C TYR A 206 -7.31 9.01 10.69
N MET A 207 -6.90 9.19 11.94
CA MET A 207 -7.07 8.15 12.97
C MET A 207 -8.55 7.87 13.26
N GLU A 208 -9.40 8.89 13.27
CA GLU A 208 -10.86 8.73 13.39
C GLU A 208 -11.44 7.94 12.21
N CYS A 209 -11.00 8.21 10.98
CA CYS A 209 -11.37 7.44 9.79
C CYS A 209 -10.95 5.96 9.90
N ILE A 210 -9.74 5.68 10.40
CA ILE A 210 -9.28 4.32 10.69
C ILE A 210 -10.15 3.62 11.77
N GLY A 211 -10.90 4.38 12.57
CA GLY A 211 -11.71 3.87 13.68
C GLY A 211 -10.95 3.84 15.00
N THR A 212 -9.95 4.71 15.17
CA THR A 212 -9.15 4.85 16.39
C THR A 212 -8.94 6.33 16.76
N ALA A 213 -8.14 6.60 17.78
CA ALA A 213 -7.79 7.96 18.20
C ALA A 213 -6.31 8.24 17.91
N ALA A 214 -5.95 9.52 17.74
CA ALA A 214 -4.56 9.96 17.71
C ALA A 214 -3.93 9.91 19.11
N THR A 215 -3.64 8.70 19.59
CA THR A 215 -2.94 8.46 20.85
C THR A 215 -1.53 9.05 20.81
N GLU A 216 -0.91 9.22 21.98
CA GLU A 216 0.46 9.73 22.11
C GLU A 216 1.44 8.89 21.26
N GLU A 217 1.37 7.56 21.34
CA GLU A 217 2.20 6.65 20.53
C GLU A 217 2.00 6.86 19.01
N ARG A 218 0.76 7.05 18.56
CA ARG A 218 0.48 7.36 17.14
C ARG A 218 1.03 8.71 16.73
N ILE A 219 0.95 9.71 17.61
CA ILE A 219 1.51 11.04 17.38
C ILE A 219 3.04 10.96 17.33
N GLU A 220 3.69 10.10 18.11
CA GLU A 220 5.13 9.88 18.03
C GLU A 220 5.57 9.33 16.68
N TYR A 221 4.89 8.28 16.17
CA TYR A 221 5.20 7.74 14.84
C TYR A 221 4.93 8.76 13.73
N TRP A 222 3.85 9.53 13.83
CA TRP A 222 3.57 10.63 12.91
C TRP A 222 4.65 11.72 12.95
N THR A 223 5.12 12.07 14.14
CA THR A 223 6.19 13.06 14.32
C THR A 223 7.51 12.58 13.71
N LYS A 224 7.87 11.30 13.89
CA LYS A 224 9.02 10.68 13.21
C LYS A 224 8.89 10.76 11.69
N ALA A 225 7.71 10.43 11.17
CA ALA A 225 7.44 10.47 9.73
C ALA A 225 7.53 11.90 9.17
N LYS A 226 6.88 12.88 9.81
CA LYS A 226 7.00 14.29 9.44
C LYS A 226 8.43 14.77 9.44
N THR A 227 9.19 14.43 10.49
CA THR A 227 10.61 14.79 10.61
C THR A 227 11.43 14.21 9.46
N ALA A 228 11.19 12.94 9.08
CA ALA A 228 11.87 12.29 7.97
C ALA A 228 11.60 12.97 6.61
N PHE A 229 10.45 13.65 6.47
CA PHE A 229 10.08 14.43 5.30
C PHE A 229 10.39 15.93 5.42
N GLY A 230 10.97 16.39 6.53
CA GLY A 230 11.23 17.81 6.79
C GLY A 230 9.96 18.66 6.96
N LEU A 231 8.85 18.04 7.39
CA LEU A 231 7.59 18.73 7.67
C LEU A 231 7.60 19.35 9.08
N PRO A 232 6.89 20.49 9.28
CA PRO A 232 6.72 21.11 10.59
C PRO A 232 5.91 20.23 11.56
#